data_AF-A0A414ZP23-F1
#
_entry.id   AF-A0A414ZP23-F1
#
_cell.length_a   1.000
_cell.length_b   1.000
_cell.length_c   1.000
_cell.angle_alpha   90.00
_cell.angle_beta   90.00
_cell.angle_gamma   90.00
#
_symmetry.space_group_name_H-M   'P 1'
#
loop_
_entity.id
_entity.type
_entity.pdbx_description
1 polymer ?
#
loop_
_entity_poly.entity_id
_entity_poly.type
_entity_poly.pdbx_seq_one_letter_code
_entity_poly.pdbx_strand_id
1 'polypeptide(L)' 'MRDGIADEQVLVRDKAGWISEDGYYSTCDAGLIGIDGCTYVMSVMTPMPWSDRSSEVTAVIAKALFDMRAALA' A
#
# COMPACT_ATOMS: atom_id res chain seq x y z
N MET A 1 2.89 -1.84 2.13
CA MET A 1 1.88 -0.87 2.60
C MET A 1 2.05 -0.66 4.09
N ARG A 2 2.08 -1.76 4.86
CA ARG A 2 2.44 -1.77 6.29
C ARG A 2 3.66 -0.90 6.59
N ASP A 3 4.75 -1.08 5.85
CA ASP A 3 6.01 -0.38 6.12
C ASP A 3 5.92 1.15 5.93
N GLY A 4 4.93 1.64 5.19
CA GLY A 4 4.71 3.07 4.98
C GLY A 4 3.65 3.70 5.89
N ILE A 5 2.81 2.89 6.54
CA ILE A 5 1.59 3.37 7.23
C ILE A 5 1.50 2.92 8.69
N ALA A 6 1.94 1.71 9.02
CA ALA A 6 1.70 1.13 10.34
C ALA A 6 2.49 1.87 11.43
N ASP A 7 1.82 2.17 12.54
CA ASP A 7 2.38 2.76 13.75
C ASP A 7 1.62 2.25 15.00
N GLU A 8 1.78 2.90 16.15
CA GLU A 8 1.10 2.51 17.40
C GLU A 8 -0.44 2.64 17.34
N GLN A 9 -0.98 3.48 16.46
CA GLN A 9 -2.40 3.80 16.35
C GLN A 9 -3.05 3.19 15.09
N VAL A 10 -2.25 2.86 14.08
CA VAL A 10 -2.72 2.38 12.78
C VAL A 10 -2.45 0.89 12.58
N LEU A 11 -3.51 0.09 12.54
CA LEU A 11 -3.42 -1.34 12.24
C LEU A 11 -3.49 -1.57 10.72
N VAL A 12 -2.40 -2.07 10.13
CA VAL A 12 -2.37 -2.49 8.72
C VAL A 12 -2.41 -4.02 8.62
N ARG A 13 -3.29 -4.56 7.75
CA ARG A 13 -3.37 -5.99 7.39
C ARG A 13 -3.36 -6.10 5.87
N ASP A 14 -2.18 -6.34 5.33
CA ASP A 14 -1.88 -6.22 3.91
C ASP A 14 -1.20 -7.47 3.35
N LYS A 15 -1.18 -7.55 2.02
CA LYS A 15 -0.52 -8.60 1.26
C LYS A 15 0.17 -7.97 0.06
N ALA A 16 1.49 -7.83 0.18
CA ALA A 16 2.35 -7.51 -0.94
C ALA A 16 2.35 -8.65 -1.98
N GLY A 17 2.46 -8.27 -3.25
CA GLY A 17 2.50 -9.18 -4.38
C GLY A 17 3.29 -8.59 -5.53
N TRP A 18 3.61 -9.46 -6.48
CA TRP A 18 4.16 -9.05 -7.77
C TRP A 18 3.59 -9.93 -8.87
N ILE A 19 3.51 -9.36 -10.07
CA ILE A 19 3.17 -10.07 -11.31
C ILE A 19 4.41 -10.02 -12.19
N SER A 20 4.78 -11.15 -12.79
CA SER A 20 5.94 -11.26 -13.66
C SER A 20 5.71 -12.21 -14.84
N GLU A 21 4.44 -12.42 -15.22
CA GLU A 21 4.05 -13.33 -16.30
C GLU A 21 3.86 -12.59 -17.62
N ASP A 22 4.24 -13.23 -18.73
CA ASP A 22 3.97 -12.79 -20.11
C ASP A 22 4.37 -11.33 -20.43
N GLY A 23 5.46 -10.85 -19.82
CA GLY A 23 5.96 -9.48 -20.02
C GLY A 23 5.16 -8.41 -19.28
N TYR A 24 4.18 -8.80 -18.46
CA TYR A 24 3.48 -7.93 -17.54
C TYR A 24 4.19 -7.94 -16.19
N TYR A 25 4.67 -6.77 -15.82
CA TYR A 25 5.33 -6.56 -14.55
C TYR A 25 4.46 -5.69 -13.67
N SER A 26 4.29 -6.12 -12.42
CA SER A 26 3.63 -5.32 -11.43
C SER A 26 4.22 -5.56 -10.06
N THR A 27 4.39 -4.49 -9.30
CA THR A 27 4.56 -4.54 -7.85
C THR A 27 3.27 -3.99 -7.27
N CYS A 28 2.61 -4.80 -6.44
CA CYS A 28 1.31 -4.47 -5.89
C CYS A 28 1.24 -4.76 -4.40
N ASP A 29 0.28 -4.12 -3.75
CA ASP A 29 -0.03 -4.34 -2.35
C ASP A 29 -1.50 -4.02 -2.10
N ALA A 30 -2.20 -4.89 -1.40
CA ALA A 30 -3.60 -4.71 -1.06
C ALA A 30 -3.86 -5.09 0.40
N GLY A 31 -4.70 -4.31 1.07
CA GLY A 31 -4.93 -4.52 2.49
C GLY A 31 -6.04 -3.68 3.10
N LEU A 32 -6.25 -3.93 4.39
CA LEU A 32 -7.12 -3.18 5.28
C LEU A 32 -6.26 -2.29 6.18
N ILE A 33 -6.75 -1.07 6.43
CA ILE A 33 -6.12 -0.09 7.32
C ILE A 33 -7.16 0.33 8.36
N GLY A 34 -6.91 0.02 9.62
CA GLY A 34 -7.75 0.40 10.75
C GLY A 34 -7.15 1.58 11.52
N ILE A 35 -7.93 2.65 11.73
CA ILE A 35 -7.57 3.80 12.57
C ILE A 35 -8.85 4.47 13.09
N ASP A 36 -8.86 4.92 14.35
CA ASP A 36 -9.96 5.71 14.95
C ASP A 36 -11.36 5.08 14.80
N GLY A 37 -11.44 3.75 14.79
CA GLY A 37 -12.69 3.01 14.57
C GLY A 37 -13.16 2.94 13.11
N CYS A 38 -12.46 3.59 12.18
CA CYS A 38 -12.66 3.47 10.75
C CYS A 38 -11.79 2.36 10.15
N THR A 39 -12.30 1.69 9.12
CA THR A 39 -11.54 0.72 8.31
C THR A 39 -11.57 1.14 6.85
N TYR A 40 -10.38 1.31 6.27
CA TYR A 40 -10.19 1.63 4.86
C TYR A 40 -9.70 0.39 4.11
N VAL A 41 -10.17 0.23 2.88
CA VAL A 41 -9.59 -0.71 1.91
C VAL A 41 -8.66 0.07 1.01
N MET A 42 -7.44 -0.44 0.81
CA MET A 42 -6.48 0.15 -0.12
C MET A 42 -5.90 -0.95 -1.02
N SER A 43 -5.74 -0.61 -2.30
CA SER A 43 -5.02 -1.43 -3.28
C SER A 43 -4.13 -0.50 -4.09
N VAL A 44 -2.84 -0.78 -4.09
CA VAL A 44 -1.82 -0.09 -4.88
C VAL A 44 -1.28 -1.08 -5.91
N MET A 45 -1.27 -0.68 -7.17
CA MET A 45 -0.71 -1.46 -8.26
C MET A 45 0.15 -0.54 -9.12
N THR A 46 1.38 -0.94 -9.38
CA THR A 46 2.32 -0.20 -10.22
C THR A 46 2.78 -1.08 -11.38
N PRO A 47 3.11 -0.54 -12.56
CA PRO A 47 3.64 -1.34 -13.67
C PRO A 47 5.13 -1.70 -13.48
N MET A 48 5.69 -1.50 -12.29
CA MET A 48 7.12 -1.71 -12.03
C MET A 48 7.39 -3.19 -11.74
N PRO A 49 8.43 -3.80 -12.36
CA PRO A 49 8.95 -5.08 -11.91
C PRO A 49 9.33 -5.05 -10.43
N TRP A 50 9.20 -6.19 -9.76
CA TRP A 50 9.58 -6.30 -8.37
C TRP A 50 11.06 -6.00 -8.17
N SER A 51 11.32 -5.13 -7.20
CA SER A 51 12.63 -4.75 -6.67
C SER A 51 12.44 -4.11 -5.30
N ASP A 52 13.50 -3.97 -4.51
CA ASP A 52 13.43 -3.23 -3.24
C ASP A 52 12.90 -1.81 -3.47
N ARG A 53 13.35 -1.16 -4.54
CA ARG A 53 12.88 0.18 -4.94
C ARG A 53 11.38 0.22 -5.25
N SER A 54 10.84 -0.76 -5.98
CA SER A 54 9.41 -0.76 -6.30
C SER A 54 8.55 -1.04 -5.07
N SER A 55 9.06 -1.82 -4.11
CA SER A 55 8.45 -2.01 -2.79
C SER A 55 8.40 -0.69 -2.01
N GLU A 56 9.53 0.03 -1.93
CA GLU A 56 9.62 1.35 -1.27
C GLU A 56 8.65 2.36 -1.89
N VAL A 57 8.62 2.45 -3.23
CA VAL A 57 7.68 3.34 -3.93
C VAL A 57 6.23 2.97 -3.64
N THR A 58 5.90 1.68 -3.60
CA THR A 58 4.55 1.21 -3.25
C THR A 58 4.18 1.63 -1.82
N ALA A 59 5.12 1.56 -0.88
CA ALA A 59 4.92 2.03 0.50
C ALA A 59 4.72 3.56 0.57
N VAL A 60 5.50 4.34 -0.19
CA VAL A 60 5.36 5.80 -0.26
C VAL A 60 4.01 6.20 -0.87
N ILE A 61 3.56 5.55 -1.94
CA ILE A 61 2.24 5.79 -2.54
C ILE A 61 1.15 5.49 -1.51
N ALA A 62 1.24 4.34 -0.83
CA ALA A 62 0.27 3.96 0.18
C ALA A 62 0.21 5.00 1.31
N LYS A 63 1.37 5.46 1.81
CA LYS A 63 1.45 6.53 2.81
C LYS A 63 0.79 7.81 2.33
N ALA A 64 1.10 8.26 1.13
CA ALA A 64 0.54 9.49 0.58
C ALA A 64 -0.99 9.43 0.46
N LEU A 65 -1.54 8.29 -0.02
CA LEU A 65 -2.98 8.07 -0.08
C LEU A 65 -3.62 8.04 1.31
N PHE A 66 -2.96 7.39 2.27
CA PHE A 66 -3.44 7.33 3.65
C PHE A 66 -3.46 8.72 4.29
N ASP A 67 -2.40 9.52 4.15
CA ASP A 67 -2.33 10.87 4.71
C ASP A 67 -3.40 11.80 4.09
N MET A 68 -3.65 11.68 2.78
CA MET A 68 -4.70 12.44 2.08
C MET A 68 -6.11 12.14 2.57
N ARG A 69 -6.35 10.97 3.19
CA ARG A 69 -7.68 10.63 3.74
C ARG A 69 -8.20 11.69 4.71
N ALA A 70 -7.30 12.36 5.45
CA ALA A 70 -7.67 13.35 6.47
C ALA A 70 -8.29 14.61 5.86
N ALA A 71 -8.06 14.88 4.57
CA ALA A 71 -8.66 16.00 3.84
C ALA A 71 -10.07 15.70 3.31
N LEU A 72 -10.57 14.47 3.46
CA LEU A 72 -11.91 14.05 3.01
C LEU A 72 -12.96 14.15 4.13
N ALA A 73 -12.58 14.59 5.33
CA ALA A 73 -13.43 14.75 6.51
C ALA A 73 -14.14 16.12 6.56
#